data_AF-A0A2D7XX28-F1
#
_entry.id   AF-A0A2D7XX28-F1
#
_cell.length_a   1.000
_cell.length_b   1.000
_cell.length_c   1.000
_cell.angle_alpha   90.00
_cell.angle_beta   90.00
_cell.angle_gamma   90.00
#
_symmetry.space_group_name_H-M   'P 1'
#
loop_
_entity.id
_entity.type
_entity.pdbx_description
1 polymer ?
#
loop_
_entity_poly.entity_id
_entity_poly.type
_entity_poly.pdbx_seq_one_letter_code
_entity_poly.pdbx_strand_id
1 'polypeptide(L)'
;MKRLSIFSLIASAAASLVGCTSSGASSAPPADPVPAVLTDGSSAALSNLKARLASAVGRAQIELGPEDPTMMSFISVLPPRLGTHETHSLASPTTFDLQISDGKCYAQNRETRNRILLDGIDCKPVG
;
A
#
# COMPACT_ATOMS: atom_id res chain seq x y z
N MET A 1 -53.80 -30.48 -2.56
CA MET A 1 -53.98 -31.95 -2.51
C MET A 1 -52.64 -32.52 -2.06
N LYS A 2 -52.38 -32.69 -0.75
CA LYS A 2 -52.58 -33.92 0.06
C LYS A 2 -51.76 -35.08 -0.55
N ARG A 3 -50.67 -35.57 0.06
CA ARG A 3 -50.58 -36.33 1.32
C ARG A 3 -49.16 -36.17 1.92
N LEU A 4 -48.99 -35.82 3.20
CA LEU A 4 -49.14 -36.59 4.45
C LEU A 4 -47.95 -37.50 4.78
N SER A 5 -47.23 -37.09 5.84
CA SER A 5 -46.62 -37.85 6.96
C SER A 5 -45.84 -39.14 6.70
N ILE A 6 -44.67 -39.26 7.33
CA ILE A 6 -44.37 -40.31 8.33
C ILE A 6 -43.21 -39.83 9.24
N PHE A 7 -43.49 -39.85 10.53
CA PHE A 7 -42.55 -39.79 11.65
C PHE A 7 -41.61 -41.00 11.63
N SER A 8 -40.32 -40.81 11.87
CA SER A 8 -39.50 -41.83 12.54
C SER A 8 -38.31 -41.20 13.25
N LEU A 9 -38.46 -41.14 14.58
CA LEU A 9 -37.38 -41.11 15.54
C LEU A 9 -36.50 -42.35 15.35
N ILE A 10 -35.22 -42.16 15.02
CA ILE A 10 -34.20 -43.18 15.31
C ILE A 10 -33.02 -42.46 15.94
N ALA A 11 -32.93 -42.58 17.25
CA ALA A 11 -31.71 -42.35 18.00
C ALA A 11 -30.66 -43.38 17.56
N SER A 12 -29.50 -42.91 17.10
CA SER A 12 -28.31 -43.74 17.00
C SER A 12 -27.09 -42.85 17.22
N ALA A 13 -26.53 -42.99 18.41
CA ALA A 13 -25.21 -42.50 18.76
C ALA A 13 -24.17 -43.29 17.96
N ALA A 14 -23.45 -42.61 17.08
CA ALA A 14 -22.21 -43.10 16.49
C ALA A 14 -21.18 -41.97 16.57
N ALA A 15 -20.34 -42.04 17.60
CA ALA A 15 -19.17 -41.19 17.78
C ALA A 15 -18.20 -41.46 16.61
N SER A 16 -18.31 -40.66 15.56
CA SER A 16 -17.36 -40.65 14.45
C SER A 16 -16.37 -39.51 14.72
N LEU A 17 -15.19 -39.84 15.23
CA LEU A 17 -14.06 -38.90 15.25
C LEU A 17 -13.61 -38.65 13.81
N VAL A 18 -14.27 -37.72 13.12
CA VAL A 18 -13.73 -37.13 11.89
C VAL A 18 -12.74 -36.07 12.34
N GLY A 19 -11.46 -36.41 12.25
CA GLY A 19 -10.36 -35.49 12.53
C GLY A 19 -10.42 -34.28 11.63
N CYS A 20 -10.64 -33.11 12.20
CA CYS A 20 -10.38 -31.83 11.57
C CYS A 20 -8.86 -31.65 11.46
N THR A 21 -8.22 -32.31 10.49
CA THR A 21 -6.90 -31.88 10.01
C THR A 21 -7.10 -30.63 9.16
N SER A 22 -7.29 -29.50 9.82
CA SER A 22 -7.01 -28.21 9.20
C SER A 22 -5.51 -28.18 8.97
N SER A 23 -5.10 -28.52 7.76
CA SER A 23 -3.78 -28.17 7.23
C SER A 23 -3.69 -26.66 7.26
N GLY A 24 -3.23 -26.13 8.39
CA GLY A 24 -2.89 -24.73 8.54
C GLY A 24 -1.76 -24.46 7.57
N ALA A 25 -2.10 -23.86 6.43
CA ALA A 25 -1.12 -23.08 5.69
C ALA A 25 -0.65 -22.00 6.68
N SER A 26 0.53 -22.22 7.28
CA SER A 26 1.23 -21.22 8.07
C SER A 26 1.50 -20.05 7.15
N SER A 27 0.54 -19.14 7.07
CA SER A 27 0.73 -17.82 6.52
C SER A 27 1.66 -17.15 7.52
N ALA A 28 2.95 -17.12 7.21
CA ALA A 28 3.90 -16.34 8.00
C ALA A 28 3.30 -14.94 8.19
N PRO A 29 3.38 -14.35 9.39
CA PRO A 29 2.89 -12.99 9.59
C PRO A 29 3.56 -12.07 8.55
N PRO A 30 2.80 -11.15 7.92
CA PRO A 30 3.37 -10.23 6.95
C PRO A 30 4.54 -9.50 7.61
N ALA A 31 5.67 -9.43 6.91
CA ALA A 31 6.85 -8.78 7.44
C ALA A 31 6.55 -7.29 7.69
N ASP A 32 7.05 -6.76 8.82
CA ASP A 32 6.91 -5.35 9.12
C ASP A 32 7.52 -4.49 8.00
N PRO A 33 6.85 -3.40 7.58
CA PRO A 33 7.41 -2.51 6.58
C PRO A 33 8.74 -1.91 7.04
N VAL A 34 9.75 -1.98 6.17
CA VAL A 34 11.10 -1.45 6.44
C VAL A 34 11.28 -0.14 5.66
N PRO A 35 11.82 0.93 6.28
CA PRO A 35 12.17 2.15 5.56
C PRO A 35 13.10 1.86 4.37
N ALA A 36 12.85 2.52 3.24
CA ALA A 36 13.57 2.27 2.00
C ALA A 36 13.98 3.56 1.28
N VAL A 37 14.99 3.46 0.43
CA VAL A 37 15.41 4.50 -0.53
C VAL A 37 15.38 3.93 -1.94
N LEU A 38 15.30 4.80 -2.94
CA LEU A 38 15.45 4.38 -4.34
C LEU A 38 16.87 3.89 -4.62
N THR A 39 16.96 2.93 -5.54
CA THR A 39 18.26 2.36 -5.94
C THR A 39 19.04 3.33 -6.82
N ASP A 40 18.35 4.10 -7.66
CA ASP A 40 18.93 5.14 -8.51
C ASP A 40 18.00 6.37 -8.64
N GLY A 41 18.61 7.52 -8.95
CA GLY A 41 17.92 8.79 -9.18
C GLY A 41 17.81 9.14 -10.67
N SER A 42 17.77 8.15 -11.57
CA SER A 42 17.68 8.41 -13.01
C SER A 42 16.43 9.20 -13.36
N SER A 43 16.48 9.95 -14.46
CA SER A 43 15.33 10.71 -14.95
C SER A 43 14.11 9.82 -15.24
N ALA A 44 14.33 8.58 -15.67
CA ALA A 44 13.28 7.58 -15.89
C ALA A 44 12.62 7.15 -14.57
N ALA A 45 13.42 6.76 -13.56
CA ALA A 45 12.93 6.39 -12.24
C ALA A 45 12.14 7.55 -11.60
N LEU A 46 12.67 8.77 -11.65
CA LEU A 46 12.00 9.96 -11.12
C LEU A 46 10.72 10.33 -11.88
N SER A 47 10.68 10.09 -13.19
CA SER A 47 9.46 10.31 -14.00
C SER A 47 8.36 9.32 -13.63
N ASN A 48 8.70 8.03 -13.46
CA ASN A 48 7.78 7.01 -12.99
C ASN A 48 7.28 7.31 -11.57
N LEU A 49 8.19 7.71 -10.67
CA LEU A 49 7.85 8.10 -9.30
C LEU A 49 6.83 9.25 -9.30
N LYS A 50 7.10 10.29 -10.10
CA LYS A 50 6.18 11.42 -10.25
C LYS A 50 4.82 10.97 -10.75
N ALA A 51 4.75 10.10 -11.76
CA ALA A 51 3.48 9.60 -12.30
C ALA A 51 2.65 8.85 -11.25
N ARG A 52 3.29 8.00 -10.43
CA ARG A 52 2.61 7.27 -9.33
C ARG A 52 2.11 8.21 -8.24
N LEU A 53 2.96 9.12 -7.79
CA LEU A 53 2.60 10.09 -6.74
C LEU A 53 1.54 11.09 -7.23
N ALA A 54 1.62 11.53 -8.48
CA ALA A 54 0.64 12.43 -9.11
C ALA A 54 -0.77 11.81 -9.09
N SER A 55 -0.85 10.54 -9.48
CA SER A 55 -2.09 9.76 -9.41
C SER A 55 -2.62 9.66 -7.97
N ALA A 56 -1.72 9.43 -7.01
CA ALA A 56 -2.08 9.28 -5.60
C ALA A 56 -2.61 10.58 -4.96
N VAL A 57 -2.10 11.74 -5.37
CA VAL A 57 -2.58 13.06 -4.92
C VAL A 57 -3.67 13.65 -5.82
N GLY A 58 -4.14 12.91 -6.83
CA GLY A 58 -5.20 13.34 -7.74
C GLY A 58 -4.83 14.52 -8.64
N ARG A 59 -3.57 14.65 -9.04
CA ARG A 59 -3.06 15.75 -9.88
C ARG A 59 -2.42 15.22 -11.15
N ALA A 60 -2.55 15.95 -12.26
CA ALA A 60 -1.93 15.57 -13.53
C ALA A 60 -0.40 15.76 -13.53
N GLN A 61 0.06 16.82 -12.89
CA GLN A 61 1.48 17.14 -12.75
C GLN A 61 1.79 17.55 -11.32
N ILE A 62 2.96 17.14 -10.86
CA ILE A 62 3.47 17.44 -9.53
C ILE A 62 4.93 17.86 -9.60
N GLU A 63 5.35 18.55 -8.54
CA GLU A 63 6.74 18.79 -8.25
C GLU A 63 7.10 18.05 -6.97
N LEU A 64 8.31 17.49 -6.95
CA LEU A 64 8.87 16.86 -5.77
C LEU A 64 9.57 17.94 -4.95
N GLY A 65 9.63 17.73 -3.63
CA GLY A 65 10.43 18.55 -2.73
C GLY A 65 11.93 18.36 -2.99
N PRO A 66 12.77 19.04 -2.20
CA PRO A 66 14.23 19.05 -2.38
C PRO A 66 14.91 17.76 -1.90
N GLU A 67 14.17 16.82 -1.31
CA GLU A 67 14.73 15.59 -0.77
C GLU A 67 15.30 14.71 -1.87
N ASP A 68 16.46 14.10 -1.62
CA ASP A 68 17.01 13.07 -2.50
C ASP A 68 16.43 11.70 -2.12
N PRO A 69 15.59 11.08 -2.97
CA PRO A 69 14.95 9.82 -2.64
C PRO A 69 15.89 8.61 -2.68
N THR A 70 17.15 8.80 -3.11
CA THR A 70 18.21 7.77 -3.02
C THR A 70 18.94 7.79 -1.67
N MET A 71 18.74 8.85 -0.89
CA MET A 71 19.36 9.05 0.43
C MET A 71 18.33 9.15 1.57
N MET A 72 17.13 9.64 1.29
CA MET A 72 16.07 9.85 2.27
C MET A 72 14.92 8.87 2.05
N SER A 73 14.42 8.27 3.14
CA SER A 73 13.28 7.36 3.11
C SER A 73 11.92 8.05 3.10
N PHE A 74 11.89 9.32 2.71
CA PHE A 74 10.67 10.06 2.53
C PHE A 74 10.82 11.01 1.35
N ILE A 75 9.69 11.37 0.76
CA ILE A 75 9.62 12.34 -0.31
C ILE A 75 8.40 13.23 -0.13
N SER A 76 8.56 14.52 -0.39
CA SER A 76 7.47 15.48 -0.34
C SER A 76 6.96 15.77 -1.74
N VAL A 77 5.64 15.87 -1.89
CA VAL A 77 5.00 16.41 -3.10
C VAL A 77 4.59 17.85 -2.80
N LEU A 78 5.16 18.79 -3.54
CA LEU A 78 4.88 20.21 -3.32
C LEU A 78 3.44 20.56 -3.70
N PRO A 79 2.83 21.54 -3.02
CA PRO A 79 1.55 22.09 -3.42
C PRO A 79 1.53 22.58 -4.88
N PRO A 80 0.35 22.73 -5.49
CA PRO A 80 0.22 23.46 -6.75
C PRO A 80 0.83 24.86 -6.65
N ARG A 81 1.35 25.35 -7.78
CA ARG A 81 1.76 26.75 -7.90
C ARG A 81 0.55 27.66 -7.70
N LEU A 82 0.78 28.84 -7.12
CA LEU A 82 -0.22 29.90 -7.02
C LEU A 82 -0.73 30.28 -8.41
N GLY A 83 -2.04 30.50 -8.53
CA GLY A 83 -2.64 31.07 -9.73
C GLY A 83 -2.28 32.56 -9.92
N THR A 84 -2.54 33.11 -11.10
CA THR A 84 -2.23 34.51 -11.45
C THR A 84 -2.87 35.56 -10.55
N HIS A 85 -3.97 35.21 -9.86
CA HIS A 85 -4.70 36.11 -8.98
C HIS A 85 -4.54 35.76 -7.49
N GLU A 86 -3.74 34.75 -7.16
CA GLU A 86 -3.48 34.36 -5.79
C GLU A 86 -2.19 35.00 -5.28
N THR A 87 -2.25 35.62 -4.10
CA THR A 87 -1.10 36.30 -3.48
C THR A 87 -0.44 35.48 -2.36
N HIS A 88 -1.14 34.46 -1.85
CA HIS A 88 -0.68 33.59 -0.78
C HIS A 88 -1.40 32.24 -0.85
N SER A 89 -0.79 31.19 -0.31
CA SER A 89 -1.41 29.88 -0.12
C SER A 89 -1.00 29.30 1.23
N LEU A 90 -1.94 28.58 1.85
CA LEU A 90 -1.73 27.83 3.09
C LEU A 90 -1.51 26.34 2.82
N ALA A 91 -1.37 25.93 1.56
CA ALA A 91 -1.18 24.53 1.22
C ALA A 91 0.18 24.04 1.68
N SER A 92 0.19 22.90 2.38
CA SER A 92 1.40 22.22 2.83
C SER A 92 1.77 21.07 1.87
N PRO A 93 3.06 20.70 1.78
CA PRO A 93 3.46 19.52 1.02
C PRO A 93 2.82 18.23 1.54
N THR A 94 2.50 17.31 0.64
CA THR A 94 2.08 15.96 1.02
C THR A 94 3.31 15.06 1.12
N THR A 95 3.62 14.56 2.32
CA THR A 95 4.78 13.68 2.54
C THR A 95 4.41 12.21 2.39
N PHE A 96 5.30 11.48 1.71
CA PHE A 96 5.23 10.03 1.56
C PHE A 96 6.46 9.37 2.16
N ASP A 97 6.24 8.35 2.98
CA ASP A 97 7.29 7.46 3.49
C ASP A 97 7.56 6.34 2.47
N LEU A 98 8.82 6.15 2.11
CA LEU A 98 9.26 5.07 1.24
C LEU A 98 9.54 3.83 2.10
N GLN A 99 8.94 2.71 1.72
CA GLN A 99 9.04 1.47 2.48
C GLN A 99 9.05 0.24 1.58
N ILE A 100 9.77 -0.79 2.02
CA ILE A 100 9.70 -2.13 1.47
C ILE A 100 8.79 -2.98 2.35
N SER A 101 7.86 -3.68 1.72
CA SER A 101 6.97 -4.63 2.39
C SER A 101 6.68 -5.75 1.39
N ASP A 102 6.80 -7.00 1.85
CA ASP A 102 6.68 -8.19 1.00
C ASP A 102 7.58 -8.15 -0.26
N GLY A 103 8.80 -7.60 -0.10
CA GLY A 103 9.78 -7.46 -1.18
C GLY A 103 9.44 -6.42 -2.25
N LYS A 104 8.37 -5.64 -2.06
CA LYS A 104 7.92 -4.60 -3.01
C LYS A 104 8.11 -3.21 -2.43
N CYS A 105 8.35 -2.23 -3.31
CA CYS A 105 8.49 -0.85 -2.90
C CYS A 105 7.14 -0.12 -2.87
N TYR A 106 6.89 0.61 -1.79
CA TYR A 106 5.68 1.39 -1.58
C TYR A 106 6.03 2.82 -1.17
N ALA A 107 5.17 3.76 -1.56
CA ALA A 107 5.07 5.07 -0.95
C ALA A 107 3.81 5.09 -0.06
N GLN A 108 3.96 5.41 1.22
CA GLN A 108 2.85 5.60 2.15
C GLN A 108 2.65 7.07 2.42
N ASN A 109 1.46 7.59 2.10
CA ASN A 109 1.09 8.93 2.51
C ASN A 109 1.09 9.01 4.05
N ARG A 110 1.85 9.94 4.61
CA ARG A 110 2.05 10.02 6.07
C ARG A 110 0.78 10.43 6.82
N GLU A 111 -0.06 11.25 6.19
CA GLU A 111 -1.30 11.75 6.77
C GLU A 111 -2.44 10.72 6.66
N THR A 112 -2.69 10.22 5.45
CA THR A 112 -3.82 9.32 5.18
C THR A 112 -3.50 7.86 5.43
N ARG A 113 -2.22 7.52 5.62
CA ARG A 113 -1.69 6.14 5.73
C ARG A 113 -1.92 5.26 4.50
N ASN A 114 -2.49 5.82 3.44
CA ASN A 114 -2.70 5.13 2.16
C ASN A 114 -1.36 4.75 1.54
N ARG A 115 -1.27 3.50 1.09
CA ARG A 115 -0.08 2.94 0.44
C ARG A 115 -0.31 2.82 -1.04
N ILE A 116 0.67 3.25 -1.83
CA ILE A 116 0.71 3.01 -3.28
C ILE A 116 1.92 2.16 -3.62
N LEU A 117 1.72 1.18 -4.51
CA LEU A 117 2.81 0.39 -5.06
C LEU A 117 3.61 1.26 -6.04
N LEU A 118 4.92 1.31 -5.85
CA LEU A 118 5.85 1.97 -6.76
C LEU A 118 6.29 1.00 -7.86
N ASP A 119 5.31 0.58 -8.68
CA ASP A 119 5.55 -0.39 -9.74
C ASP A 119 6.51 0.16 -10.81
N GLY A 120 7.52 -0.64 -11.16
CA GLY A 120 8.62 -0.26 -12.05
C GLY A 120 9.68 0.64 -11.41
N ILE A 121 9.76 0.67 -10.07
CA ILE A 121 10.75 1.43 -9.31
C ILE A 121 11.40 0.50 -8.28
N ASP A 122 12.73 0.39 -8.33
CA ASP A 122 13.50 -0.44 -7.43
C ASP A 122 13.95 0.33 -6.18
N CYS A 123 13.77 -0.29 -5.02
CA CYS A 123 14.14 0.28 -3.74
C CYS A 123 15.00 -0.70 -2.95
N LYS A 124 15.83 -0.15 -2.06
CA LYS A 124 16.62 -0.89 -1.08
C LYS A 124 16.32 -0.39 0.33
N PRO A 125 16.48 -1.23 1.37
CA PRO A 125 16.38 -0.75 2.75
C PRO A 125 17.33 0.41 3.01
N VAL A 126 16.95 1.32 3.91
CA VAL A 126 17.89 2.30 4.47
C VAL A 126 18.97 1.51 5.21
N GLY A 127 20.24 1.75 4.88
CA GLY A 127 21.41 1.09 5.46
C GLY A 127 22.45 2.08 5.92
#